data_AF-A0A946FEH1-F1
#
_entry.id   AF-A0A946FEH1-F1
#
_cell.length_a   1.000
_cell.length_b   1.000
_cell.length_c   1.000
_cell.angle_alpha   90.00
_cell.angle_beta   90.00
_cell.angle_gamma   90.00
#
_symmetry.space_group_name_H-M   'P 1'
#
loop_
_entity.id
_entity.type
_entity.pdbx_description
1 polymer ?
#
loop_
_entity_poly.entity_id
_entity_poly.type
_entity_poly.pdbx_seq_one_letter_code
_entity_poly.pdbx_strand_id
1 'polypeptide(L)'
;MENRNLFAVLLAAGSSRRFGSTKQLAEIDGVSLAARAARLCESVCEERSVLVLGNDWARVHDACEPLLGFIAINPDFETGIATSIRRGVNAIRENADGMLLMLADQPRVSDTHLKALEARWRESPQSI
;
A
#
# COMPACT_ATOMS: atom_id res chain seq x y z
N MET A 1 -6.13 1.94 26.61
CA MET A 1 -6.72 1.87 25.26
C MET A 1 -6.37 0.50 24.71
N GLU A 2 -7.34 -0.27 24.23
CA GLU A 2 -7.04 -1.53 23.54
C GLU A 2 -6.06 -1.28 22.40
N ASN A 3 -5.06 -2.14 22.28
CA ASN A 3 -4.10 -2.06 21.20
C ASN A 3 -4.79 -2.51 19.91
N ARG A 4 -5.28 -1.56 19.12
CA ARG A 4 -5.93 -1.84 17.83
C ARG A 4 -4.90 -1.95 16.71
N ASN A 5 -4.91 -3.09 16.03
CA ASN A 5 -4.01 -3.45 14.95
C ASN A 5 -4.52 -2.87 13.63
N LEU A 6 -3.94 -1.74 13.23
CA LEU A 6 -4.15 -1.14 11.91
C LEU A 6 -3.09 -1.63 10.94
N PHE A 7 -3.53 -2.14 9.79
CA PHE A 7 -2.66 -2.52 8.69
C PHE A 7 -2.73 -1.50 7.55
N ALA A 8 -1.62 -1.27 6.85
CA ALA A 8 -1.64 -0.57 5.58
C ALA A 8 -1.62 -1.57 4.42
N VAL A 9 -2.51 -1.42 3.45
CA VAL A 9 -2.50 -2.19 2.21
C VAL A 9 -2.25 -1.23 1.05
N LEU A 10 -1.06 -1.32 0.48
CA LEU A 10 -0.63 -0.51 -0.65
C LEU A 10 -0.86 -1.27 -1.96
N LEU A 11 -1.76 -0.76 -2.79
CA LEU A 11 -2.02 -1.31 -4.11
C LEU A 11 -1.05 -0.72 -5.13
N ALA A 12 -0.12 -1.55 -5.59
CA ALA A 12 0.86 -1.24 -6.63
C ALA A 12 0.75 -2.20 -7.84
N ALA A 13 -0.32 -3.00 -7.94
CA ALA A 13 -0.47 -4.03 -8.97
C ALA A 13 -0.98 -3.55 -10.35
N GLY A 14 -1.26 -2.26 -10.53
CA GLY A 14 -1.90 -1.73 -11.73
C GLY A 14 -1.09 -1.87 -13.03
N SER A 15 -1.77 -2.12 -14.16
CA SER A 15 -1.19 -2.41 -15.47
C SER A 15 -0.57 -1.21 -16.20
N SER A 16 -0.81 0.02 -15.74
CA SER A 16 -0.23 1.25 -16.32
C SER A 16 -0.41 1.44 -17.84
N ARG A 17 -1.41 0.79 -18.46
CA ARG A 17 -1.61 0.74 -19.94
C ARG A 17 -1.60 2.09 -20.64
N ARG A 18 -2.16 3.14 -20.02
CA ARG A 18 -2.19 4.51 -20.59
C ARG A 18 -0.91 5.30 -20.39
N PHE A 19 -0.07 4.88 -19.45
CA PHE A 19 1.16 5.58 -19.08
C PHE A 19 2.34 5.20 -19.99
N GLY A 20 2.28 4.06 -20.67
CA GLY A 20 3.30 3.58 -21.62
C GLY A 20 4.51 2.91 -20.98
N SER A 21 4.59 2.90 -19.65
CA SER A 21 5.61 2.20 -18.85
C SER A 21 5.01 1.80 -17.49
N THR A 22 5.78 1.06 -16.68
CA THR A 22 5.38 0.72 -15.29
C THR A 22 5.30 2.00 -14.44
N LYS A 23 4.10 2.57 -14.27
CA LYS A 23 3.89 3.87 -13.59
C LYS A 23 4.40 3.87 -12.14
N GLN A 24 4.34 2.73 -11.47
CA GLN A 24 4.87 2.52 -10.12
C GLN A 24 6.37 2.88 -10.02
N LEU A 25 7.11 2.72 -11.11
CA LEU A 25 8.53 3.04 -11.23
C LEU A 25 8.80 4.47 -11.73
N ALA A 26 7.75 5.25 -12.06
CA ALA A 26 7.94 6.65 -12.39
C ALA A 26 8.50 7.39 -11.18
N GLU A 27 9.43 8.31 -11.41
CA GLU A 27 10.12 9.02 -10.34
C GLU A 27 9.61 10.45 -10.19
N ILE A 28 9.55 10.89 -8.94
CA ILE A 28 9.41 12.30 -8.56
C ILE A 28 10.52 12.58 -7.56
N ASP A 29 11.35 13.57 -7.89
CA ASP A 29 12.54 13.95 -7.11
C ASP A 29 13.50 12.77 -6.88
N GLY A 30 13.68 11.91 -7.90
CA GLY A 30 14.59 10.76 -7.86
C GLY A 30 14.10 9.57 -7.04
N VAL A 31 12.83 9.56 -6.61
CA VAL A 31 12.23 8.45 -5.85
C VAL A 31 11.01 7.93 -6.61
N SER A 32 10.95 6.60 -6.80
CA SER A 32 9.82 5.97 -7.48
C SER A 32 8.50 6.18 -6.71
N LEU A 33 7.39 6.25 -7.42
CA LEU A 33 6.06 6.40 -6.84
C LEU A 33 5.75 5.28 -5.83
N ALA A 34 6.06 4.03 -6.19
CA ALA A 34 5.85 2.89 -5.30
C ALA A 34 6.73 2.93 -4.05
N ALA A 35 8.03 3.28 -4.17
CA ALA A 35 8.92 3.39 -3.02
C ALA A 35 8.46 4.49 -2.06
N ARG A 36 8.05 5.65 -2.60
CA ARG A 36 7.52 6.76 -1.80
C ARG A 36 6.28 6.33 -1.01
N ALA A 37 5.33 5.66 -1.67
CA ALA A 37 4.11 5.19 -1.02
C ALA A 37 4.37 4.06 0.00
N ALA A 38 5.31 3.16 -0.27
CA ALA A 38 5.67 2.06 0.63
C ALA A 38 6.27 2.59 1.93
N ARG A 39 7.30 3.47 1.83
CA ARG A 39 7.90 4.13 3.00
C ARG A 39 6.87 4.93 3.81
N LEU A 40 5.93 5.56 3.12
CA LEU A 40 4.85 6.30 3.77
C LEU A 40 3.93 5.36 4.58
N CYS A 41 3.54 4.22 4.03
CA CYS A 41 2.75 3.22 4.75
C CYS A 41 3.50 2.67 5.98
N GLU A 42 4.79 2.36 5.82
CA GLU A 42 5.64 1.86 6.91
C GLU A 42 5.89 2.92 8.00
N SER A 43 5.93 4.20 7.65
CA SER A 43 6.07 5.28 8.64
C SER A 43 4.88 5.41 9.61
N VAL A 44 3.75 4.77 9.29
CA VAL A 44 2.52 4.80 10.09
C VAL A 44 2.18 3.42 10.66
N CYS A 45 2.34 2.36 9.85
CA CYS A 45 1.97 1.01 10.24
C CYS A 45 3.16 0.07 10.50
N GLU A 46 4.40 0.52 10.30
CA GLU A 46 5.62 -0.29 10.50
C GLU A 46 5.55 -1.60 9.69
N GLU A 47 5.86 -2.73 10.33
CA GLU A 47 5.77 -4.09 9.77
C GLU A 47 4.33 -4.51 9.40
N ARG A 48 3.31 -3.81 9.90
CA ARG A 48 1.89 -4.05 9.55
C ARG A 48 1.52 -3.39 8.21
N SER A 49 2.36 -3.58 7.20
CA SER A 49 2.13 -3.08 5.85
C SER A 49 2.17 -4.22 4.85
N VAL A 50 1.33 -4.15 3.82
CA VAL A 50 1.26 -5.13 2.72
C VAL A 50 1.41 -4.40 1.40
N LEU A 51 2.48 -4.70 0.67
CA LEU A 51 2.69 -4.23 -0.70
C LEU A 51 2.08 -5.24 -1.68
N VAL A 52 1.00 -4.84 -2.35
CA VAL A 52 0.34 -5.67 -3.38
C VAL A 52 0.90 -5.34 -4.75
N LEU A 53 1.56 -6.32 -5.37
CA LEU A 53 2.24 -6.20 -6.66
C LEU A 53 1.51 -6.97 -7.77
N GLY A 54 1.80 -6.65 -9.02
CA GLY A 54 1.15 -7.26 -10.19
C GLY A 54 2.04 -7.14 -11.42
N ASN A 55 1.67 -6.28 -12.37
CA ASN A 55 2.53 -6.00 -13.52
C ASN A 55 3.93 -5.59 -13.07
N ASP A 56 4.96 -6.20 -13.68
CA ASP A 56 6.36 -5.88 -13.42
C ASP A 56 6.77 -5.98 -11.93
N TRP A 57 6.14 -6.92 -11.20
CA TRP A 57 6.25 -7.00 -9.74
C TRP A 57 7.69 -7.04 -9.24
N ALA A 58 8.60 -7.73 -9.92
CA ALA A 58 9.99 -7.88 -9.47
C ALA A 58 10.71 -6.53 -9.45
N ARG A 59 10.60 -5.74 -10.54
CA ARG A 59 11.22 -4.41 -10.58
C ARG A 59 10.59 -3.43 -9.61
N VAL A 60 9.28 -3.53 -9.39
CA VAL A 60 8.57 -2.70 -8.40
C VAL A 60 8.99 -3.07 -6.98
N HIS A 61 9.14 -4.36 -6.70
CA HIS A 61 9.66 -4.87 -5.44
C HIS A 61 11.05 -4.32 -5.15
N ASP A 62 11.98 -4.47 -6.09
CA ASP A 62 13.37 -4.03 -5.93
C ASP A 62 13.47 -2.52 -5.70
N ALA A 63 12.62 -1.73 -6.38
CA ALA A 63 12.55 -0.29 -6.19
C ALA A 63 12.03 0.11 -4.79
N CYS A 64 11.25 -0.76 -4.15
CA CYS A 64 10.68 -0.53 -2.83
C CYS A 64 11.60 -0.97 -1.67
N GLU A 65 12.64 -1.76 -1.93
CA GLU A 65 13.54 -2.23 -0.87
C GLU A 65 14.36 -1.09 -0.20
N PRO A 66 14.74 -1.26 1.08
CA PRO A 66 14.31 -2.31 2.00
C PRO A 66 12.86 -2.12 2.47
N LEU A 67 12.16 -3.22 2.76
CA LEU A 67 10.79 -3.25 3.28
C LEU A 67 10.73 -3.92 4.65
N LEU A 68 9.87 -3.40 5.53
CA LEU A 68 9.51 -3.98 6.82
C LEU A 68 8.30 -4.91 6.70
N GLY A 69 7.39 -4.60 5.76
CA GLY A 69 6.12 -5.28 5.61
C GLY A 69 6.14 -6.53 4.72
N PHE A 70 4.94 -7.06 4.49
CA PHE A 70 4.69 -8.23 3.65
C PHE A 70 4.52 -7.85 2.18
N ILE A 71 4.75 -8.83 1.30
CA ILE A 71 4.53 -8.70 -0.13
C ILE A 71 3.43 -9.68 -0.56
N ALA A 72 2.51 -9.20 -1.39
CA ALA A 72 1.47 -10.02 -2.00
C ALA A 72 1.49 -9.85 -3.52
N ILE A 73 1.79 -10.91 -4.26
CA ILE A 73 1.75 -10.87 -5.73
C ILE A 73 0.33 -11.25 -6.18
N ASN A 74 -0.30 -10.35 -6.94
CA ASN A 74 -1.61 -10.57 -7.54
C ASN A 74 -1.44 -10.92 -9.03
N PRO A 75 -1.54 -12.20 -9.43
CA PRO A 75 -1.52 -12.57 -10.84
C PRO A 75 -2.77 -12.10 -11.60
N ASP A 76 -3.88 -11.87 -10.88
CA ASP A 76 -5.19 -11.54 -11.45
C ASP A 76 -5.43 -10.01 -11.52
N PHE A 77 -4.37 -9.20 -11.49
CA PHE A 77 -4.47 -7.73 -11.39
C PHE A 77 -5.21 -7.07 -12.56
N GLU A 78 -5.23 -7.72 -13.72
CA GLU A 78 -5.92 -7.22 -14.92
C GLU A 78 -7.44 -7.33 -14.83
N THR A 79 -7.97 -8.16 -13.93
CA THR A 79 -9.42 -8.38 -13.76
C THR A 79 -10.10 -7.27 -12.94
N GLY A 80 -9.32 -6.34 -12.39
CA GLY A 80 -9.80 -5.15 -11.71
C GLY A 80 -9.25 -4.98 -10.29
N ILE A 81 -9.42 -3.79 -9.72
CA ILE A 81 -8.85 -3.41 -8.42
C ILE A 81 -9.30 -4.32 -7.27
N ALA A 82 -10.50 -4.90 -7.37
CA ALA A 82 -11.06 -5.78 -6.34
C ALA A 82 -10.20 -7.03 -6.08
N THR A 83 -9.51 -7.57 -7.09
CA THR A 83 -8.61 -8.72 -6.86
C THR A 83 -7.37 -8.29 -6.08
N SER A 84 -6.84 -7.10 -6.33
CA SER A 84 -5.71 -6.56 -5.57
C SER A 84 -6.09 -6.28 -4.12
N ILE A 85 -7.27 -5.71 -3.86
CA ILE A 85 -7.79 -5.53 -2.50
C ILE A 85 -7.91 -6.88 -1.79
N ARG A 86 -8.55 -7.88 -2.44
CA ARG A 86 -8.69 -9.24 -1.88
C ARG A 86 -7.34 -9.86 -1.57
N ARG A 87 -6.35 -9.73 -2.47
CA ARG A 87 -4.99 -10.24 -2.24
C ARG A 87 -4.32 -9.57 -1.06
N GLY A 88 -4.44 -8.25 -0.93
CA GLY A 88 -3.91 -7.50 0.21
C GLY A 88 -4.52 -7.93 1.54
N VAL A 89 -5.86 -8.03 1.60
CA VAL A 89 -6.58 -8.51 2.80
C VAL A 89 -6.15 -9.92 3.17
N ASN A 90 -6.10 -10.84 2.21
CA ASN A 90 -5.72 -12.24 2.47
C ASN A 90 -4.24 -12.41 2.86
N ALA A 91 -3.38 -11.42 2.60
CA ALA A 91 -1.98 -11.47 3.00
C ALA A 91 -1.76 -11.07 4.47
N ILE A 92 -2.74 -10.40 5.09
CA ILE A 92 -2.73 -10.12 6.52
C ILE A 92 -3.00 -11.43 7.26
N ARG A 93 -1.98 -11.96 7.94
CA ARG A 93 -2.04 -13.25 8.66
C ARG A 93 -2.45 -13.12 10.12
N GLU A 94 -2.47 -11.90 10.64
CA GLU A 94 -2.77 -11.57 12.02
C GLU A 94 -4.18 -10.99 12.15
N ASN A 95 -4.69 -10.88 13.38
CA ASN A 95 -5.93 -10.14 13.61
C ASN A 95 -5.71 -8.65 13.32
N ALA A 96 -6.41 -8.16 12.30
CA ALA A 96 -6.51 -6.74 11.99
C ALA A 96 -7.87 -6.20 12.45
N ASP A 97 -7.83 -5.07 13.16
CA ASP A 97 -9.02 -4.32 13.54
C ASP A 97 -9.46 -3.35 12.43
N GLY A 98 -8.53 -2.99 11.53
CA GLY A 98 -8.77 -2.08 10.42
C GLY A 98 -7.64 -2.08 9.39
N MET A 99 -7.91 -1.42 8.26
CA MET A 99 -6.99 -1.30 7.14
C MET A 99 -7.00 0.13 6.58
N LEU A 100 -5.82 0.73 6.43
CA LEU A 100 -5.57 1.87 5.56
C LEU A 100 -5.34 1.35 4.13
N LEU A 101 -6.24 1.66 3.20
CA LEU A 101 -6.07 1.32 1.80
C LEU A 101 -5.41 2.46 1.04
N MET A 102 -4.24 2.21 0.47
CA MET A 102 -3.41 3.20 -0.23
C MET A 102 -3.18 2.79 -1.69
N LEU A 103 -3.01 3.77 -2.58
CA LEU A 103 -2.60 3.55 -3.97
C LEU A 103 -1.19 4.09 -4.20
N ALA A 104 -0.38 3.37 -4.97
CA ALA A 104 1.01 3.79 -5.25
C ALA A 104 1.11 5.09 -6.07
N ASP A 105 0.02 5.53 -6.71
CA ASP A 105 0.00 6.66 -7.64
C ASP A 105 -0.52 7.97 -7.03
N GLN A 106 -0.43 8.10 -5.71
CA GLN A 106 -0.88 9.26 -4.95
C GLN A 106 0.32 10.10 -4.44
N PRO A 107 1.12 10.75 -5.31
CA PRO A 107 2.40 11.38 -4.93
C PRO A 107 2.28 12.55 -3.97
N ARG A 108 1.08 13.13 -3.82
CA ARG A 108 0.80 14.27 -2.93
C ARG A 108 0.28 13.87 -1.56
N VAL A 109 0.01 12.58 -1.35
CA VAL A 109 -0.35 12.08 -0.02
C VAL A 109 0.92 12.05 0.84
N SER A 110 0.77 12.44 2.11
CA SER A 110 1.87 12.63 3.05
C SER A 110 1.58 11.93 4.38
N ASP A 111 2.57 11.88 5.26
CA ASP A 111 2.44 11.27 6.59
C ASP A 111 1.40 11.99 7.44
N THR A 112 1.30 13.32 7.35
CA THR A 112 0.24 14.10 8.00
C THR A 112 -1.16 13.59 7.64
N HIS A 113 -1.39 13.22 6.37
CA HIS A 113 -2.69 12.71 5.93
C HIS A 113 -2.99 11.32 6.54
N LEU A 114 -2.03 10.39 6.49
CA LEU A 114 -2.24 9.04 7.00
C LEU A 114 -2.35 9.03 8.53
N LYS A 115 -1.53 9.82 9.23
CA LYS A 115 -1.61 9.99 10.69
C LYS A 115 -2.95 10.58 11.11
N ALA A 116 -3.50 11.52 10.35
CA ALA A 116 -4.83 12.07 10.63
C ALA A 116 -5.93 11.00 10.45
N LEU A 117 -5.85 10.19 9.39
CA LEU A 117 -6.78 9.08 9.17
C LEU A 117 -6.67 8.01 10.27
N GLU A 118 -5.44 7.61 10.62
CA GLU A 118 -5.18 6.67 11.71
C GLU A 118 -5.75 7.21 13.03
N ALA A 119 -5.42 8.45 13.41
CA ALA A 119 -5.88 9.04 14.66
C ALA A 119 -7.40 9.07 14.73
N ARG A 120 -8.05 9.51 13.63
CA ARG A 120 -9.51 9.56 13.56
C ARG A 120 -10.15 8.17 13.66
N TRP A 121 -9.56 7.17 13.01
CA TRP A 121 -10.02 5.79 13.09
C TRP A 121 -9.84 5.22 14.50
N ARG A 122 -8.73 5.53 15.18
CA ARG A 122 -8.49 5.10 16.57
C ARG A 122 -9.52 5.71 17.53
N GLU A 123 -9.89 6.98 17.34
CA GLU A 123 -10.94 7.64 18.12
C GLU A 123 -12.32 7.02 17.89
N SER A 124 -12.69 6.75 16.63
CA SER A 124 -14.04 6.27 16.28
C SER A 124 -14.04 5.34 15.07
N PRO A 125 -13.71 4.03 15.27
CA PRO A 125 -13.57 3.09 14.16
C PRO A 125 -14.85 2.83 13.37
N GLN A 126 -16.02 3.02 14.01
CA GLN A 126 -17.32 2.77 13.38
C GLN A 126 -17.83 3.97 12.56
N SER A 127 -17.08 5.07 12.50
CA SER A 127 -17.49 6.33 11.87
C SER A 127 -16.54 6.77 10.74
N ILE A 128 -15.69 5.87 10.25
CA ILE A 128 -14.77 6.06 9.13
C ILE A 128 -15.05 5.02 8.04
#